data_AF-A0A8I1QB86-F1
#
_entry.id   AF-A0A8I1QB86-F1
#
_cell.length_a   1.000
_cell.length_b   1.000
_cell.length_c   1.000
_cell.angle_alpha   90.00
_cell.angle_beta   90.00
_cell.angle_gamma   90.00
#
_symmetry.space_group_name_H-M   'P 1'
#
loop_
_entity.id
_entity.type
_entity.pdbx_description
1 polymer ?
#
loop_
_entity_poly.entity_id
_entity_poly.type
_entity_poly.pdbx_seq_one_letter_code
_entity_poly.pdbx_strand_id
1 'polypeptide(L)'
;MSWTERFKLKAQKLTEKVNELLEHGLVIANDESPMHKASLSLFKEMSSALGESMNSLHDEERIPLENFLLAFKILLDHDSDSPYSKYPEHQCDLGEQVISLINQYRQPLAKQPKLWPSLQLMIHSYIGKVAQIINHLENDYAVIDSSKLKIQELRLMLQRQDVMHI
;
A
#
# COMPACT_ATOMS: atom_id res chain seq x y z
N MET A 1 27.67 -20.99 11.14
CA MET A 1 27.25 -19.59 10.97
C MET A 1 25.91 -19.36 11.63
N SER A 2 25.89 -18.54 12.67
CA SER A 2 24.72 -18.13 13.44
C SER A 2 23.86 -17.10 12.70
N TRP A 3 22.60 -16.94 13.12
CA TRP A 3 21.66 -15.95 12.57
C TRP A 3 22.20 -14.51 12.68
N THR A 4 22.90 -14.21 13.78
CA THR A 4 23.57 -12.93 14.05
C THR A 4 24.73 -12.66 13.09
N GLU A 5 25.48 -13.69 12.68
CA GLU A 5 26.54 -13.56 11.67
C GLU A 5 25.96 -13.30 10.28
N ARG A 6 24.82 -13.94 9.93
CA ARG A 6 24.13 -13.68 8.65
C ARG A 6 23.56 -12.27 8.58
N PHE A 7 23.03 -11.76 9.69
CA PHE A 7 22.51 -10.40 9.80
C PHE A 7 23.65 -9.36 9.69
N LYS A 8 24.76 -9.56 10.39
CA LYS A 8 25.95 -8.70 10.27
C LYS A 8 26.51 -8.69 8.85
N LEU A 9 26.60 -9.84 8.20
CA LEU A 9 27.09 -9.94 6.82
C LEU A 9 26.16 -9.26 5.81
N LYS A 10 24.83 -9.34 6.02
CA LYS A 10 23.83 -8.63 5.21
C LYS A 10 23.88 -7.13 5.42
N ALA A 11 23.96 -6.68 6.67
CA ALA A 11 24.07 -5.26 7.01
C ALA A 11 25.34 -4.65 6.43
N GLN A 12 26.47 -5.36 6.54
CA GLN A 12 27.76 -4.92 6.02
C GLN A 12 27.75 -4.81 4.47
N LYS A 13 27.18 -5.80 3.77
CA LYS A 13 26.99 -5.74 2.31
C LYS A 13 26.04 -4.62 1.86
N LEU A 14 25.04 -4.30 2.69
CA LEU A 14 24.12 -3.19 2.43
C LEU A 14 24.83 -1.84 2.61
N THR A 15 25.65 -1.71 3.65
CA THR A 15 26.48 -0.52 3.89
C THR A 15 27.52 -0.30 2.79
N GLU A 16 28.16 -1.36 2.30
CA GLU A 16 29.11 -1.30 1.18
C GLU A 16 28.42 -0.84 -0.12
N LYS A 17 27.24 -1.38 -0.43
CA LYS A 17 26.42 -0.94 -1.58
C LYS A 17 25.95 0.50 -1.46
N VAL A 18 25.55 0.93 -0.26
CA VAL A 18 25.14 2.32 -0.02
C VAL A 18 26.33 3.26 -0.19
N ASN A 19 27.53 2.88 0.28
CA ASN A 19 28.73 3.69 0.09
C ASN A 19 29.18 3.75 -1.38
N GLU A 20 29.10 2.65 -2.14
CA GLU A 20 29.34 2.66 -3.61
C GLU A 20 28.35 3.59 -4.34
N LEU A 21 27.07 3.57 -3.94
CA LEU A 21 26.04 4.42 -4.54
C LEU A 21 26.21 5.90 -4.16
N LEU A 22 26.76 6.19 -2.98
CA LEU A 22 27.10 7.54 -2.53
C LEU A 22 28.38 8.08 -3.22
N GLU A 23 29.38 7.24 -3.47
CA GLU A 23 30.61 7.63 -4.19
C GLU A 23 30.37 7.89 -5.69
N HIS A 24 29.36 7.25 -6.30
CA HIS A 24 29.02 7.43 -7.71
C HIS A 24 27.93 8.49 -8.00
N GLY A 25 27.58 9.33 -7.02
CA GLY A 25 26.85 10.58 -7.29
C GLY A 25 25.36 10.44 -7.65
N LEU A 26 24.70 9.34 -7.30
CA LEU A 26 23.25 9.25 -7.34
C LEU A 26 22.68 9.62 -5.97
N VAL A 27 22.43 10.91 -5.78
CA VAL A 27 21.53 11.40 -4.73
C VAL A 27 20.13 10.88 -5.07
N ILE A 28 19.81 9.66 -4.64
CA ILE A 28 18.44 9.16 -4.64
C ILE A 28 17.77 9.82 -3.44
N ALA A 29 17.18 10.99 -3.67
CA ALA A 29 16.11 11.47 -2.81
C ALA A 29 15.10 10.32 -2.65
N ASN A 30 14.66 10.06 -1.41
CA ASN A 30 13.81 8.95 -1.06
C ASN A 30 12.41 9.11 -1.69
N ASP A 31 12.30 8.83 -2.99
CA ASP A 31 11.16 9.20 -3.81
C ASP A 31 10.30 7.97 -4.08
N GLU A 32 9.50 7.58 -3.08
CA GLU A 32 8.50 6.51 -3.16
C GLU A 32 7.55 6.71 -4.36
N SER A 33 6.98 5.62 -4.88
CA SER A 33 6.07 5.68 -6.03
C SER A 33 4.78 6.45 -5.72
N PRO A 34 4.09 7.02 -6.72
CA PRO A 34 2.78 7.65 -6.54
C PRO A 34 1.77 6.73 -5.85
N MET A 35 1.74 5.44 -6.21
CA MET A 35 0.87 4.46 -5.55
C MET A 35 1.24 4.30 -4.07
N HIS A 36 2.52 4.13 -3.77
CA HIS A 36 3.00 4.01 -2.38
C HIS A 36 2.56 5.19 -1.53
N LYS A 37 2.78 6.42 -2.02
CA LYS A 37 2.40 7.65 -1.32
C LYS A 37 0.89 7.70 -1.06
N ALA A 38 0.07 7.28 -2.03
CA ALA A 38 -1.38 7.22 -1.87
C ALA A 38 -1.80 6.17 -0.82
N SER A 39 -1.22 4.98 -0.87
CA SER A 39 -1.50 3.89 0.09
C SER A 39 -1.02 4.24 1.49
N LEU A 40 0.14 4.89 1.64
CA LEU A 40 0.67 5.38 2.90
C LEU A 40 -0.22 6.49 3.51
N SER A 41 -0.75 7.39 2.68
CA SER A 41 -1.74 8.40 3.12
C SER A 41 -2.97 7.71 3.72
N LEU A 42 -3.55 6.75 2.99
CA LEU A 42 -4.71 5.99 3.47
C LEU A 42 -4.41 5.28 4.79
N PHE A 43 -3.26 4.59 4.87
CA PHE A 43 -2.83 3.90 6.09
C PHE A 43 -2.75 4.86 7.28
N LYS A 44 -2.11 6.03 7.12
CA LYS A 44 -2.00 7.04 8.18
C LYS A 44 -3.37 7.54 8.64
N GLU A 45 -4.25 7.89 7.71
CA GLU A 45 -5.60 8.35 8.00
C GLU A 45 -6.42 7.29 8.76
N MET A 46 -6.42 6.04 8.27
CA MET A 46 -7.15 4.94 8.91
C MET A 46 -6.56 4.56 10.27
N SER A 47 -5.23 4.50 10.39
CA SER A 47 -4.56 4.17 11.66
C SER A 47 -4.85 5.22 12.75
N SER A 48 -4.91 6.50 12.38
CA SER A 48 -5.31 7.58 13.31
C SER A 48 -6.75 7.40 13.77
N ALA A 49 -7.68 7.24 12.82
CA ALA A 49 -9.10 7.10 13.13
C ALA A 49 -9.41 5.84 13.97
N LEU A 50 -8.74 4.72 13.66
CA LEU A 50 -8.88 3.49 14.42
C LEU A 50 -8.18 3.57 15.78
N GLY A 51 -7.00 4.15 15.86
CA GLY A 51 -6.22 4.26 17.10
C GLY A 51 -6.95 5.00 18.22
N GLU A 52 -7.69 6.06 17.88
CA GLU A 52 -8.53 6.79 18.84
C GLU A 52 -9.64 5.92 19.44
N SER A 53 -10.14 4.96 18.66
CA SER A 53 -11.26 4.08 19.04
C SER A 53 -10.83 2.75 19.64
N MET A 54 -9.68 2.21 19.25
CA MET A 54 -9.24 0.83 19.55
C MET A 54 -9.13 0.55 21.04
N ASN A 55 -8.74 1.54 21.84
CA ASN A 55 -8.62 1.40 23.30
C ASN A 55 -9.95 1.15 24.01
N SER A 56 -11.07 1.45 23.35
CA SER A 56 -12.42 1.26 23.87
C SER A 56 -13.13 0.00 23.36
N LEU A 57 -12.50 -0.72 22.43
CA LEU A 57 -13.08 -1.90 21.80
C LEU A 57 -12.76 -3.18 22.59
N HIS A 58 -13.71 -4.12 22.55
CA HIS A 58 -13.47 -5.47 23.04
C HIS A 58 -12.51 -6.22 22.11
N ASP A 59 -11.83 -7.24 22.64
CA ASP A 59 -10.82 -8.01 21.90
C ASP A 59 -11.35 -8.58 20.57
N GLU A 60 -12.62 -9.04 20.55
CA GLU A 60 -13.28 -9.58 19.35
C GLU A 60 -13.42 -8.56 18.21
N GLU A 61 -13.47 -7.28 18.53
CA GLU A 61 -13.55 -6.18 17.57
C GLU A 61 -12.19 -5.55 17.31
N ARG A 62 -11.34 -5.48 18.33
CA ARG A 62 -10.00 -4.88 18.27
C ARG A 62 -9.03 -5.71 17.45
N ILE A 63 -8.94 -7.02 17.70
CA ILE A 63 -7.96 -7.92 17.07
C ILE A 63 -8.06 -7.91 15.53
N PRO A 64 -9.26 -8.00 14.91
CA PRO A 64 -9.38 -7.89 13.46
C PRO A 64 -8.87 -6.57 12.89
N LEU A 65 -9.07 -5.45 13.60
CA LEU A 65 -8.63 -4.13 13.18
C LEU A 65 -7.11 -3.95 13.33
N GLU A 66 -6.51 -4.52 14.38
CA GLU A 66 -5.06 -4.58 14.56
C GLU A 66 -4.42 -5.41 13.45
N ASN A 67 -4.99 -6.56 13.12
CA ASN A 67 -4.53 -7.41 12.02
C ASN A 67 -4.64 -6.71 10.67
N PHE A 68 -5.71 -5.94 10.44
CA PHE A 68 -5.84 -5.11 9.23
C PHE A 68 -4.70 -4.09 9.12
N LEU A 69 -4.45 -3.31 10.18
CA LEU A 69 -3.38 -2.30 10.17
C LEU A 69 -2.00 -2.94 10.01
N LEU A 70 -1.75 -4.08 10.65
CA LEU A 70 -0.51 -4.82 10.53
C LEU A 70 -0.30 -5.33 9.09
N ALA A 71 -1.31 -5.97 8.50
CA ALA A 71 -1.25 -6.46 7.12
C ALA A 71 -1.00 -5.31 6.13
N PHE A 72 -1.66 -4.16 6.33
CA PHE A 72 -1.45 -2.98 5.49
C PHE A 72 0.00 -2.48 5.63
N LYS A 73 0.51 -2.37 6.86
CA LYS A 73 1.89 -1.92 7.09
C LYS A 73 2.91 -2.83 6.40
N ILE A 74 2.71 -4.15 6.46
CA ILE A 74 3.57 -5.13 5.78
C ILE A 74 3.59 -4.91 4.26
N LEU A 75 2.44 -4.62 3.63
CA LEU A 75 2.39 -4.32 2.19
C LEU A 75 3.24 -3.09 1.85
N LEU A 76 3.15 -2.03 2.66
CA LEU A 76 3.91 -0.80 2.46
C LEU A 76 5.42 -1.03 2.66
N ASP A 77 5.81 -1.76 3.71
CA ASP A 77 7.22 -2.08 3.94
C ASP A 77 7.82 -2.89 2.80
N HIS A 78 7.07 -3.91 2.32
CA HIS A 78 7.50 -4.72 1.19
C HIS A 78 7.65 -3.91 -0.10
N ASP A 79 6.73 -2.98 -0.37
CA ASP A 79 6.85 -2.09 -1.52
C ASP A 79 8.02 -1.10 -1.38
N SER A 80 8.26 -0.56 -0.19
CA SER A 80 9.39 0.35 0.08
C SER A 80 10.74 -0.32 -0.19
N ASP A 81 10.86 -1.60 0.18
CA ASP A 81 12.07 -2.39 0.00
C ASP A 81 12.22 -2.92 -1.44
N SER A 82 11.17 -2.82 -2.26
CA SER A 82 11.19 -3.32 -3.64
C SER A 82 11.97 -2.38 -4.56
N PRO A 83 13.01 -2.85 -5.26
CA PRO A 83 13.70 -2.04 -6.26
C PRO A 83 12.82 -1.74 -7.48
N TYR A 84 11.67 -2.42 -7.60
CA TYR A 84 10.74 -2.29 -8.72
C TYR A 84 9.46 -1.50 -8.38
N SER A 85 9.35 -0.93 -7.18
CA SER A 85 8.15 -0.21 -6.72
C SER A 85 7.72 0.97 -7.60
N LYS A 86 8.64 1.50 -8.41
CA LYS A 86 8.37 2.59 -9.36
C LYS A 86 7.80 2.13 -10.70
N TYR A 87 7.92 0.84 -11.05
CA TYR A 87 7.43 0.36 -12.34
C TYR A 87 5.89 0.27 -12.34
N PRO A 88 5.22 0.57 -13.47
CA PRO A 88 3.76 0.60 -13.54
C PRO A 88 3.08 -0.68 -13.05
N GLU A 89 3.59 -1.85 -13.44
CA GLU A 89 3.06 -3.15 -13.04
C GLU A 89 3.05 -3.33 -11.51
N HIS A 90 4.16 -3.01 -10.85
CA HIS A 90 4.26 -3.11 -9.39
C HIS A 90 3.42 -2.05 -8.66
N GLN A 91 3.27 -0.86 -9.24
CA GLN A 91 2.34 0.14 -8.71
C GLN A 91 0.89 -0.37 -8.81
N CYS A 92 0.51 -1.00 -9.91
CA CYS A 92 -0.81 -1.64 -10.03
C CYS A 92 -0.98 -2.79 -9.01
N ASP A 93 0.02 -3.66 -8.86
CA ASP A 93 0.00 -4.75 -7.89
C ASP A 93 -0.22 -4.25 -6.45
N LEU A 94 0.48 -3.19 -6.03
CA LEU A 94 0.27 -2.58 -4.72
C LEU A 94 -1.17 -2.07 -4.58
N GLY A 95 -1.68 -1.37 -5.60
CA GLY A 95 -3.06 -0.89 -5.63
C GLY A 95 -4.08 -2.03 -5.45
N GLU A 96 -3.91 -3.12 -6.20
CA GLU A 96 -4.76 -4.33 -6.12
C GLU A 96 -4.69 -5.00 -4.74
N GLN A 97 -3.49 -5.13 -4.17
CA GLN A 97 -3.27 -5.74 -2.86
C GLN A 97 -3.94 -4.94 -1.75
N VAL A 98 -3.80 -3.60 -1.77
CA VAL A 98 -4.45 -2.72 -0.79
C VAL A 98 -5.98 -2.79 -0.89
N ILE A 99 -6.53 -2.77 -2.11
CA ILE A 99 -7.98 -2.90 -2.32
C ILE A 99 -8.50 -4.27 -1.85
N SER A 100 -7.76 -5.33 -2.17
CA SER A 100 -8.09 -6.69 -1.73
C SER A 100 -8.08 -6.81 -0.21
N LEU A 101 -7.10 -6.19 0.46
CA LEU A 101 -7.01 -6.14 1.92
C LEU A 101 -8.22 -5.41 2.52
N ILE A 102 -8.59 -4.25 1.98
CA ILE A 102 -9.78 -3.50 2.43
C ILE A 102 -11.03 -4.37 2.31
N ASN A 103 -11.20 -5.08 1.20
CA ASN A 103 -12.33 -5.98 0.99
C ASN A 103 -12.35 -7.15 1.99
N GLN A 104 -11.20 -7.77 2.23
CA GLN A 104 -11.06 -8.87 3.20
C GLN A 104 -11.50 -8.43 4.61
N TYR A 105 -11.17 -7.20 5.00
CA TYR A 105 -11.49 -6.64 6.31
C TYR A 105 -12.74 -5.76 6.33
N ARG A 106 -13.53 -5.71 5.24
CA ARG A 106 -14.72 -4.87 5.13
C ARG A 106 -15.73 -5.13 6.24
N GLN A 107 -16.01 -6.39 6.53
CA GLN A 107 -16.97 -6.78 7.58
C GLN A 107 -16.50 -6.31 8.97
N PRO A 108 -15.27 -6.60 9.42
CA PRO A 108 -14.71 -6.01 10.64
C PRO A 108 -14.77 -4.48 10.71
N LEU A 109 -14.42 -3.80 9.61
CA LEU A 109 -14.44 -2.33 9.56
C LEU A 109 -15.88 -1.77 9.64
N ALA A 110 -16.84 -2.42 8.99
CA ALA A 110 -18.25 -2.03 8.98
C ALA A 110 -18.96 -2.24 10.32
N LYS A 111 -18.43 -3.13 11.18
CA LYS A 111 -18.93 -3.31 12.56
C LYS A 111 -18.68 -2.10 13.46
N GLN A 112 -17.97 -1.08 12.99
CA GLN A 112 -17.71 0.16 13.71
C GLN A 112 -18.65 1.28 13.23
N PRO A 113 -19.95 1.31 13.62
CA PRO A 113 -20.95 2.19 13.00
C PRO A 113 -20.64 3.68 13.12
N LYS A 114 -19.91 4.09 14.16
CA LYS A 114 -19.49 5.49 14.36
C LYS A 114 -18.32 5.89 13.46
N LEU A 115 -17.44 4.95 13.11
CA LEU A 115 -16.22 5.21 12.34
C LEU A 115 -16.39 4.86 10.87
N TRP A 116 -17.25 3.89 10.57
CA TRP A 116 -17.42 3.32 9.24
C TRP A 116 -17.72 4.39 8.17
N PRO A 117 -18.59 5.39 8.40
CA PRO A 117 -18.78 6.45 7.41
C PRO A 117 -17.49 7.23 7.09
N SER A 118 -16.66 7.52 8.09
CA SER A 118 -15.38 8.20 7.91
C SER A 118 -14.37 7.32 7.17
N LEU A 119 -14.27 6.04 7.56
CA LEU A 119 -13.41 5.07 6.89
C LEU A 119 -13.82 4.84 5.44
N GLN A 120 -15.13 4.78 5.16
CA GLN A 120 -15.65 4.69 3.79
C GLN A 120 -15.24 5.89 2.95
N LEU A 121 -15.29 7.11 3.49
CA LEU A 121 -14.85 8.31 2.78
C LEU A 121 -13.34 8.27 2.45
N MET A 122 -12.51 7.82 3.39
CA MET A 122 -11.08 7.63 3.17
C MET A 122 -10.80 6.59 2.06
N ILE A 123 -11.51 5.46 2.10
CA ILE A 123 -11.40 4.40 1.09
C ILE A 123 -11.84 4.92 -0.29
N HIS A 124 -12.95 5.67 -0.38
CA HIS A 124 -13.39 6.27 -1.64
C HIS A 124 -12.40 7.29 -2.17
N SER A 125 -11.83 8.14 -1.30
CA SER A 125 -10.80 9.09 -1.69
C SER A 125 -9.56 8.37 -2.24
N TYR A 126 -9.14 7.29 -1.59
CA TYR A 126 -8.05 6.45 -2.06
C TYR A 126 -8.36 5.83 -3.43
N ILE A 127 -9.54 5.24 -3.62
CA ILE A 127 -9.98 4.70 -4.92
C ILE A 127 -9.91 5.78 -6.03
N GLY A 128 -10.34 7.01 -5.73
CA GLY A 128 -10.21 8.14 -6.65
C GLY A 128 -8.76 8.46 -7.00
N LYS A 129 -7.85 8.47 -6.02
CA LYS A 129 -6.40 8.66 -6.25
C LYS A 129 -5.81 7.52 -7.09
N VAL A 130 -6.18 6.27 -6.82
CA VAL A 130 -5.75 5.10 -7.61
C VAL A 130 -6.16 5.26 -9.08
N ALA A 131 -7.41 5.64 -9.35
CA ALA A 131 -7.89 5.87 -10.70
C ALA A 131 -7.08 6.96 -11.45
N GLN A 132 -6.73 8.05 -10.75
CA GLN A 132 -5.88 9.11 -11.32
C GLN A 132 -4.46 8.61 -11.63
N ILE A 133 -3.87 7.84 -10.72
CA ILE A 133 -2.53 7.25 -10.92
C ILE A 133 -2.54 6.32 -12.13
N ILE A 134 -3.54 5.45 -12.26
CA ILE A 134 -3.68 4.55 -13.42
C ILE A 134 -3.75 5.35 -14.73
N ASN A 135 -4.58 6.39 -14.77
CA ASN A 135 -4.70 7.22 -15.97
C ASN A 135 -3.36 7.87 -16.34
N HIS A 136 -2.54 8.27 -15.35
CA HIS A 136 -1.21 8.81 -15.61
C HIS A 136 -0.24 7.74 -16.11
N LEU A 137 -0.26 6.54 -15.53
CA LEU A 137 0.56 5.40 -15.96
C LEU A 137 0.24 4.97 -17.41
N GLU A 138 -1.03 5.04 -17.84
CA GLU A 138 -1.43 4.77 -19.23
C GLU A 138 -0.89 5.80 -20.23
N ASN A 139 -0.79 7.07 -19.84
CA ASN A 139 -0.39 8.17 -20.72
C ASN A 139 1.13 8.33 -20.82
N ASP A 140 1.85 8.06 -19.73
CA ASP A 140 3.30 8.32 -19.63
C ASP A 140 4.16 7.16 -20.14
N TYR A 141 3.64 5.93 -20.06
CA TYR A 141 4.34 4.77 -20.55
C TYR A 141 3.76 4.40 -21.91
N ALA A 142 4.60 4.28 -22.94
CA ALA A 142 4.25 3.47 -24.12
C ALA A 142 4.17 2.01 -23.65
N VAL A 143 3.08 1.68 -22.97
CA VAL A 143 2.99 0.59 -22.01
C VAL A 143 3.34 -0.73 -22.71
N ILE A 144 4.35 -1.44 -22.19
CA ILE A 144 4.65 -2.83 -22.57
C ILE A 144 3.42 -3.68 -22.22
N ASP A 145 3.05 -4.67 -23.04
CA ASP A 145 1.73 -5.32 -22.95
C ASP A 145 1.38 -5.90 -21.57
N SER A 146 2.35 -6.31 -20.73
CA SER A 146 2.09 -6.79 -19.37
C SER A 146 1.52 -5.71 -18.44
N SER A 147 2.07 -4.49 -18.51
CA SER A 147 1.60 -3.36 -17.69
C SER A 147 0.21 -2.87 -18.14
N LYS A 148 -0.14 -3.02 -19.44
CA LYS A 148 -1.51 -2.73 -19.92
C LYS A 148 -2.53 -3.69 -19.31
N LEU A 149 -2.17 -4.97 -19.20
CA LEU A 149 -3.03 -5.98 -18.62
C LEU A 149 -3.32 -5.68 -17.13
N LYS A 150 -2.29 -5.35 -16.34
CA LYS A 150 -2.49 -4.98 -14.92
C LYS A 150 -3.29 -3.71 -14.72
N ILE A 151 -3.06 -2.70 -15.55
CA ILE A 151 -3.87 -1.50 -15.55
C ILE A 151 -5.36 -1.82 -15.81
N GLN A 152 -5.65 -2.69 -16.78
CA GLN A 152 -7.03 -3.11 -17.08
C GLN A 152 -7.65 -3.92 -15.94
N GLU A 153 -6.91 -4.85 -15.33
CA GLU A 153 -7.38 -5.66 -14.20
C GLU A 153 -7.75 -4.78 -12.99
N LEU A 154 -6.87 -3.86 -12.60
CA LEU A 154 -7.13 -2.93 -11.52
C LEU A 154 -8.32 -2.01 -11.85
N ARG A 155 -8.44 -1.50 -13.08
CA ARG A 155 -9.60 -0.70 -13.50
C ARG A 155 -10.91 -1.50 -13.41
N LEU A 156 -10.91 -2.77 -13.81
CA LEU A 156 -12.07 -3.65 -13.67
C LEU A 156 -12.43 -3.89 -12.19
N MET A 157 -11.44 -4.02 -11.31
CA MET A 157 -11.68 -4.11 -9.86
C MET A 157 -12.34 -2.84 -9.32
N LEU A 158 -11.90 -1.66 -9.75
CA LEU A 158 -12.51 -0.38 -9.37
C LEU A 158 -13.95 -0.27 -9.87
N GLN A 159 -14.22 -0.60 -11.14
CA GLN A 159 -15.58 -0.58 -11.70
C GLN A 159 -16.53 -1.55 -10.99
N ARG A 160 -16.03 -2.72 -10.56
CA ARG A 160 -16.83 -3.68 -9.78
C ARG A 160 -17.14 -3.17 -8.36
N GLN A 161 -16.28 -2.32 -7.79
CA GLN A 161 -16.54 -1.69 -6.51
C GLN A 161 -17.65 -0.64 -6.62
N ASP A 162 -17.73 0.08 -7.75
CA ASP A 162 -18.82 1.03 -8.04
C ASP A 162 -20.21 0.34 -8.20
N VAL A 163 -20.26 -0.98 -8.40
CA VAL A 163 -21.52 -1.76 -8.44
C VAL A 163 -21.97 -2.22 -7.04
N MET A 164 -21.11 -2.12 -6.02
CA MET A 164 -21.52 -2.37 -4.64
C MET A 164 -22.15 -1.11 -4.05
N HIS A 165 -23.42 -0.90 -4.40
CA HIS A 165 -24.36 0.05 -3.81
C HIS A 165 -23.95 0.53 -2.39
N ILE A 166 -23.59 1.81 -2.34
CA ILE A 166 -23.74 2.68 -1.15
C ILE A 166 -25.21 2.71 -0.77
#